data_AF-A0A7C5VHA3-F1
#
_entry.id   AF-A0A7C5VHA3-F1
#
_cell.length_a   1.000
_cell.length_b   1.000
_cell.length_c   1.000
_cell.angle_alpha   90.00
_cell.angle_beta   90.00
_cell.angle_gamma   90.00
#
_symmetry.space_group_name_H-M   'P 1'
#
loop_
_entity.id
_entity.type
_entity.pdbx_description
1 polymer ?
#
loop_
_entity_poly.entity_id
_entity_poly.type
_entity_poly.pdbx_seq_one_letter_code
_entity_poly.pdbx_strand_id
1 'polypeptide(L)'
;GDNSVKSVVSKASDEDLDVFNKNLNRSNLEEKKIKEILKKHNPEAHFVSCYFLLDNKKLLINFSSDERIDFRETVKVLASIYKMRIEMRQISSREAFKIKGGIGICGMECCCYKFNHLKQHISANLIKEQGLSETNAKVIGPCGKLVCCLNYESDLYKDGKHICCGVKQNVNI
;
A
#
# COMPACT_ATOMS: atom_id res chain seq x y z
N GLY A 1 -10.36 -16.51 -2.59
CA GLY A 1 -11.12 -15.37 -3.12
C GLY A 1 -10.50 -15.02 -4.44
N ASP A 2 -11.30 -15.10 -5.49
CA ASP A 2 -10.93 -15.03 -6.91
C ASP A 2 -9.82 -14.00 -7.23
N ASN A 3 -8.63 -14.52 -7.52
CA ASN A 3 -7.45 -13.73 -7.90
C ASN A 3 -7.19 -13.87 -9.42
N SER A 4 -8.26 -14.05 -10.20
CA SER A 4 -8.17 -14.10 -11.67
C SER A 4 -7.80 -12.71 -12.19
N VAL A 5 -6.64 -12.63 -12.84
CA VAL A 5 -6.23 -11.44 -13.57
C VAL A 5 -7.27 -11.19 -14.66
N LYS A 6 -7.96 -10.05 -14.60
CA LYS A 6 -8.94 -9.68 -15.62
C LYS A 6 -8.22 -9.57 -16.96
N SER A 7 -8.84 -10.12 -18.00
CA SER A 7 -8.31 -10.04 -19.37
C SER A 7 -8.17 -8.58 -19.80
N VAL A 8 -7.03 -8.25 -20.40
CA VAL A 8 -6.82 -6.94 -21.03
C VAL A 8 -7.79 -6.83 -22.21
N VAL A 9 -8.66 -5.82 -22.17
CA VAL A 9 -9.69 -5.61 -23.21
C VAL A 9 -9.06 -5.01 -24.47
N SER A 10 -8.28 -3.94 -24.31
CA SER A 10 -7.59 -3.22 -25.37
C SER A 10 -6.46 -2.36 -24.81
N LYS A 11 -5.62 -1.79 -25.69
CA LYS A 11 -4.74 -0.67 -25.31
C LYS A 11 -5.61 0.56 -24.99
N ALA A 12 -5.14 1.39 -24.06
CA ALA A 12 -5.81 2.63 -23.70
C ALA A 12 -5.81 3.61 -24.88
N SER A 13 -6.96 4.23 -25.13
CA SER A 13 -7.11 5.33 -26.08
C SER A 13 -6.72 6.67 -25.43
N ASP A 14 -6.57 7.71 -26.25
CA ASP A 14 -6.32 9.07 -25.74
C ASP A 14 -7.52 9.59 -24.94
N GLU A 15 -8.75 9.21 -25.31
CA GLU A 15 -9.95 9.52 -24.53
C GLU A 15 -9.92 8.85 -23.15
N ASP A 16 -9.48 7.60 -23.05
CA ASP A 16 -9.35 6.91 -21.76
C ASP A 16 -8.35 7.61 -20.84
N LEU A 17 -7.25 8.10 -21.39
CA LEU A 17 -6.25 8.85 -20.64
C LEU A 17 -6.80 10.19 -20.13
N ASP A 18 -7.59 10.89 -20.94
CA ASP A 18 -8.25 12.14 -20.52
C ASP A 18 -9.28 11.87 -19.40
N VAL A 19 -10.12 10.85 -19.54
CA VAL A 19 -11.07 10.44 -18.49
C VAL A 19 -10.33 10.05 -17.21
N PHE A 20 -9.23 9.30 -17.31
CA PHE A 20 -8.40 8.95 -16.17
C PHE A 20 -7.87 10.20 -15.44
N ASN A 21 -7.32 11.17 -16.16
CA ASN A 21 -6.79 12.40 -15.56
C ASN A 21 -7.88 13.25 -14.91
N LYS A 22 -9.06 13.36 -15.54
CA LYS A 22 -10.24 14.02 -14.94
C LYS A 22 -10.67 13.34 -13.66
N ASN A 23 -10.73 12.02 -13.65
CA ASN A 23 -11.10 11.23 -12.47
C ASN A 23 -10.06 11.34 -11.35
N LEU A 24 -8.77 11.38 -11.70
CA LEU A 24 -7.68 11.59 -10.74
C LEU A 24 -7.78 12.97 -10.07
N ASN A 25 -8.03 14.03 -10.84
CA ASN A 25 -8.23 15.38 -10.31
C ASN A 25 -9.46 15.45 -9.41
N ARG A 26 -10.56 14.80 -9.81
CA ARG A 26 -11.78 14.69 -9.01
C ARG A 26 -11.51 13.96 -7.70
N SER A 27 -10.76 12.86 -7.73
CA SER A 27 -10.32 12.12 -6.55
C SER A 27 -9.59 13.01 -5.55
N ASN A 28 -8.63 13.82 -6.03
CA ASN A 28 -7.85 14.71 -5.17
C ASN A 28 -8.72 15.81 -4.53
N LEU A 29 -9.67 16.36 -5.29
CA LEU A 29 -10.58 17.41 -4.78
C LEU A 29 -11.52 16.87 -3.70
N GLU A 30 -12.06 15.67 -3.91
CA GLU A 30 -13.05 15.05 -3.03
C GLU A 30 -12.42 14.33 -1.83
N GLU A 31 -11.10 14.07 -1.85
CA GLU A 31 -10.38 13.33 -0.81
C GLU A 31 -10.66 13.88 0.60
N LYS A 32 -10.60 15.21 0.76
CA LYS A 32 -10.82 15.87 2.05
C LYS A 32 -12.23 15.63 2.58
N LYS A 33 -13.23 15.75 1.72
CA LYS A 33 -14.64 15.56 2.08
C LYS A 33 -14.94 14.11 2.45
N ILE A 34 -14.41 13.16 1.67
CA ILE A 34 -14.56 11.72 1.95
C ILE A 34 -13.91 11.39 3.31
N LYS A 35 -12.72 11.94 3.57
CA LYS A 35 -12.01 11.76 4.84
C LYS A 35 -12.79 12.30 6.04
N GLU A 36 -13.43 13.46 5.90
CA GLU A 36 -14.26 14.06 6.95
C GLU A 36 -15.50 13.21 7.25
N ILE A 37 -16.18 12.71 6.20
CA ILE A 37 -17.34 11.81 6.35
C ILE A 37 -16.91 10.51 7.04
N LEU A 38 -15.79 9.91 6.61
CA LEU A 38 -15.29 8.69 7.21
C LEU A 38 -14.96 8.90 8.69
N LYS A 39 -14.26 9.99 9.03
CA LYS A 39 -13.91 10.31 10.41
C LYS A 39 -15.14 10.53 11.30
N LYS A 40 -16.22 11.07 10.74
CA LYS A 40 -17.47 11.33 11.48
C LYS A 40 -18.24 10.05 11.83
N HIS A 41 -18.32 9.11 10.89
CA HIS A 41 -19.14 7.90 11.05
C HIS A 41 -18.33 6.67 11.52
N ASN A 42 -17.05 6.60 11.17
CA ASN A 42 -16.15 5.49 11.50
C ASN A 42 -14.76 6.04 11.90
N PRO A 43 -14.62 6.63 13.10
CA PRO A 43 -13.35 7.22 13.54
C PRO A 43 -12.19 6.22 13.66
N GLU A 44 -12.51 4.93 13.88
CA GLU A 44 -11.54 3.83 13.90
C GLU A 44 -10.91 3.54 12.52
N ALA A 45 -11.56 3.95 11.42
CA ALA A 45 -11.08 3.72 10.07
C ALA A 45 -10.07 4.80 9.65
N HIS A 46 -8.83 4.39 9.39
CA HIS A 46 -7.80 5.29 8.88
C HIS A 46 -7.93 5.41 7.36
N PHE A 47 -8.39 6.57 6.89
CA PHE A 47 -8.46 6.87 5.47
C PHE A 47 -7.07 6.81 4.83
N VAL A 48 -6.94 6.07 3.72
CA VAL A 48 -5.70 6.03 2.93
C VAL A 48 -5.87 6.76 1.60
N SER A 49 -6.79 6.36 0.73
CA SER A 49 -6.94 6.99 -0.59
C SER A 49 -8.33 6.74 -1.19
N CYS A 50 -8.71 7.54 -2.19
CA CYS A 50 -9.94 7.33 -2.95
C CYS A 50 -9.73 7.45 -4.46
N TYR A 51 -10.35 6.55 -5.24
CA TYR A 51 -10.24 6.51 -6.69
C TYR A 51 -11.61 6.40 -7.35
N PHE A 52 -11.92 7.32 -8.25
CA PHE A 52 -13.00 7.15 -9.21
C PHE A 52 -12.53 6.24 -10.34
N LEU A 53 -13.22 5.11 -10.55
CA LEU A 53 -12.86 4.19 -11.64
C LEU A 53 -13.12 4.83 -13.00
N LEU A 54 -12.42 4.34 -14.03
CA LEU A 54 -12.51 4.84 -15.40
C LEU A 54 -13.97 4.84 -15.93
N ASP A 55 -14.75 3.83 -15.55
CA ASP A 55 -16.16 3.70 -15.93
C ASP A 55 -17.09 4.69 -15.19
N ASN A 56 -16.58 5.49 -14.24
CA ASN A 56 -17.31 6.40 -13.37
C ASN A 56 -18.48 5.76 -12.59
N LYS A 57 -18.56 4.43 -12.56
CA LYS A 57 -19.65 3.69 -11.88
C LYS A 57 -19.30 3.35 -10.44
N LYS A 58 -18.01 3.37 -10.10
CA LYS A 58 -17.49 2.94 -8.80
C LYS A 58 -16.53 3.95 -8.20
N LEU A 59 -16.72 4.22 -6.90
CA LEU A 59 -15.76 4.91 -6.05
C LEU A 59 -15.10 3.89 -5.13
N LEU A 60 -13.80 3.68 -5.32
CA LEU A 60 -12.99 2.81 -4.47
C LEU A 60 -12.35 3.64 -3.36
N ILE A 61 -12.58 3.25 -2.11
CA ILE A 61 -12.00 3.90 -0.94
C ILE A 61 -11.13 2.90 -0.22
N ASN A 62 -9.82 3.18 -0.16
CA ASN A 62 -8.87 2.39 0.59
C ASN A 62 -8.76 2.93 2.02
N PHE A 63 -8.87 2.04 3.00
CA PHE A 63 -8.72 2.36 4.41
C PHE A 63 -7.91 1.28 5.13
N SER A 64 -7.32 1.64 6.26
CA SER A 64 -6.66 0.71 7.18
C SER A 64 -7.43 0.68 8.50
N SER A 65 -7.57 -0.50 9.09
CA SER A 65 -8.13 -0.70 10.43
C SER A 65 -7.58 -1.98 11.03
N ASP A 66 -7.45 -2.01 12.35
CA ASP A 66 -7.05 -3.20 13.10
C ASP A 66 -8.26 -4.11 13.39
N GLU A 67 -9.45 -3.52 13.53
CA GLU A 67 -10.70 -4.23 13.77
C GLU A 67 -11.64 -4.23 12.56
N ARG A 68 -12.66 -5.09 12.62
CA ARG A 68 -13.74 -5.12 11.64
C ARG A 68 -14.71 -3.97 11.91
N ILE A 69 -14.93 -3.14 10.90
CA ILE A 69 -15.77 -1.94 11.00
C ILE A 69 -17.02 -2.12 10.14
N ASP A 70 -18.19 -1.71 10.65
CA ASP A 70 -19.42 -1.65 9.85
C ASP A 70 -19.52 -0.30 9.12
N PHE A 71 -19.61 -0.34 7.79
CA PHE A 71 -19.66 0.83 6.92
C PHE A 71 -21.06 1.12 6.36
N ARG A 72 -22.12 0.43 6.81
CA ARG A 72 -23.48 0.60 6.24
C ARG A 72 -23.94 2.05 6.20
N GLU A 73 -23.74 2.82 7.26
CA GLU A 73 -24.14 4.23 7.31
C GLU A 73 -23.28 5.11 6.41
N THR A 74 -21.96 4.95 6.50
CA THR A 74 -20.98 5.68 5.67
C THR A 74 -21.23 5.45 4.18
N VAL A 75 -21.49 4.21 3.78
CA VAL A 75 -21.83 3.86 2.39
C VAL A 75 -23.13 4.52 1.96
N LYS A 76 -24.17 4.58 2.82
CA LYS A 76 -25.42 5.28 2.50
C LYS A 76 -25.19 6.78 2.27
N VAL A 77 -24.41 7.43 3.12
CA VAL A 77 -24.08 8.86 3.00
C VAL A 77 -23.25 9.14 1.74
N LEU A 78 -22.22 8.32 1.47
CA LEU A 78 -21.40 8.48 0.27
C LEU A 78 -22.19 8.19 -1.01
N ALA A 79 -23.05 7.16 -1.00
CA ALA A 79 -23.89 6.81 -2.14
C ALA A 79 -24.93 7.91 -2.45
N SER A 80 -25.47 8.60 -1.44
CA SER A 80 -26.40 9.71 -1.66
C SER A 80 -25.71 10.94 -2.27
N ILE A 81 -24.46 11.21 -1.90
CA ILE A 81 -23.66 12.33 -2.44
C ILE A 81 -23.19 12.04 -3.86
N TYR A 82 -22.57 10.89 -4.09
CA TYR A 82 -21.86 10.59 -5.33
C TYR A 82 -22.71 9.84 -6.36
N LYS A 83 -23.89 9.32 -5.96
CA LYS A 83 -24.83 8.57 -6.82
C LYS A 83 -24.16 7.42 -7.61
N MET A 84 -23.21 6.76 -6.98
CA MET A 84 -22.40 5.68 -7.58
C MET A 84 -22.17 4.55 -6.56
N ARG A 85 -21.69 3.41 -7.04
CA ARG A 85 -21.39 2.27 -6.17
C ARG A 85 -20.12 2.56 -5.36
N ILE A 86 -20.23 2.50 -4.04
CA ILE A 86 -19.10 2.70 -3.14
C ILE A 86 -18.51 1.33 -2.80
N GLU A 87 -17.20 1.19 -2.98
CA GLU A 87 -16.45 -0.01 -2.63
C GLU A 87 -15.41 0.35 -1.57
N MET A 88 -15.61 -0.18 -0.36
CA MET A 88 -14.68 -0.01 0.75
C MET A 88 -13.66 -1.15 0.69
N ARG A 89 -12.38 -0.83 0.57
CA ARG A 89 -11.29 -1.80 0.54
C ARG A 89 -10.39 -1.62 1.75
N GLN A 90 -10.36 -2.63 2.60
CA GLN A 90 -9.38 -2.72 3.67
C GLN A 90 -8.02 -3.08 3.05
N ILE A 91 -7.00 -2.30 3.36
CA ILE A 91 -5.63 -2.55 2.94
C ILE A 91 -4.73 -2.70 4.15
N SER A 92 -3.63 -3.43 3.99
CA SER A 92 -2.65 -3.55 5.08
C SER A 92 -1.85 -2.26 5.26
N SER A 93 -1.26 -2.07 6.45
CA SER A 93 -0.34 -0.95 6.73
C SER A 93 0.73 -0.78 5.65
N ARG A 94 1.32 -1.88 5.19
CA ARG A 94 2.33 -1.91 4.12
C ARG A 94 1.79 -1.44 2.77
N GLU A 95 0.58 -1.85 2.40
CA GLU A 95 -0.06 -1.35 1.17
C GLU A 95 -0.39 0.13 1.27
N ALA A 96 -0.72 0.63 2.47
CA ALA A 96 -0.91 2.07 2.67
C ALA A 96 0.37 2.85 2.40
N PHE A 97 1.52 2.39 2.91
CA PHE A 97 2.84 2.97 2.58
C PHE A 97 3.19 2.86 1.09
N LYS A 98 2.73 1.81 0.41
CA LYS A 98 2.91 1.65 -1.04
C LYS A 98 2.06 2.64 -1.85
N ILE A 99 0.92 3.08 -1.33
CA ILE A 99 0.05 4.06 -1.99
C ILE A 99 0.48 5.49 -1.66
N LYS A 100 0.66 5.81 -0.38
CA LYS A 100 0.98 7.17 0.09
C LYS A 100 2.48 7.50 0.02
N GLY A 101 3.34 6.49 -0.06
CA GLY A 101 4.77 6.66 0.16
C GLY A 101 5.11 6.81 1.64
N GLY A 102 6.40 7.01 1.91
CA GLY A 102 6.91 7.22 3.26
C GLY A 102 8.44 7.14 3.29
N ILE A 103 9.01 7.48 4.44
CA ILE A 103 10.46 7.44 4.67
C ILE A 103 10.77 6.20 5.48
N GLY A 104 11.70 5.37 4.98
CA GLY A 104 12.21 4.20 5.67
C GLY A 104 13.16 4.56 6.80
N ILE A 105 13.51 3.57 7.62
CA ILE A 105 14.48 3.72 8.71
C ILE A 105 15.89 4.13 8.23
N CYS A 106 16.17 3.92 6.94
CA CYS A 106 17.40 4.34 6.28
C CYS A 106 17.40 5.82 5.83
N GLY A 107 16.31 6.56 6.06
CA GLY A 107 16.15 7.95 5.61
C GLY A 107 15.80 8.12 4.13
N MET A 108 15.71 7.02 3.36
CA MET A 108 15.27 7.03 1.96
C MET A 108 13.77 6.74 1.84
N GLU A 109 13.21 6.95 0.64
CA GLU A 109 11.85 6.52 0.32
C GLU A 109 11.65 5.02 0.58
N CYS A 110 10.47 4.64 1.05
CA CYS A 110 10.14 3.24 1.34
C CYS A 110 10.34 2.36 0.10
N CYS A 111 11.14 1.29 0.23
CA CYS A 111 11.41 0.32 -0.85
C CYS A 111 10.10 -0.21 -1.49
N CYS A 112 9.02 -0.41 -0.73
CA CYS A 112 7.72 -0.88 -1.25
C CYS A 112 6.95 0.14 -2.11
N TYR A 113 7.26 1.43 -1.96
CA TYR A 113 6.73 2.50 -2.81
C TYR A 113 7.56 2.61 -4.10
N LYS A 114 8.89 2.65 -3.95
CA LYS A 114 9.83 2.77 -5.07
C LYS A 114 9.83 1.56 -6.00
N PHE A 115 9.91 0.36 -5.42
CA PHE A 115 10.03 -0.90 -6.16
C PHE A 115 8.71 -1.67 -6.10
N ASN A 116 7.86 -1.40 -7.09
CA ASN A 116 6.49 -1.91 -7.14
C ASN A 116 6.37 -3.45 -7.22
N HIS A 117 7.45 -4.13 -7.65
CA HIS A 117 7.56 -5.58 -7.85
C HIS A 117 8.15 -6.33 -6.64
N LEU A 118 8.55 -5.65 -5.56
CA LEU A 118 9.08 -6.33 -4.38
C LEU A 118 8.02 -7.18 -3.71
N LYS A 119 8.39 -8.42 -3.38
CA LYS A 119 7.55 -9.29 -2.55
C LYS A 119 7.33 -8.61 -1.21
N GLN A 120 6.06 -8.41 -0.88
CA GLN A 120 5.67 -7.73 0.35
C GLN A 120 5.74 -8.64 1.58
N HIS A 121 5.92 -9.95 1.42
CA HIS A 121 6.04 -10.89 2.53
C HIS A 121 7.47 -11.39 2.61
N ILE A 122 8.09 -11.21 3.78
CA ILE A 122 9.42 -11.75 4.09
C ILE A 122 9.24 -12.88 5.09
N SER A 123 9.87 -14.02 4.81
CA SER A 123 9.91 -15.15 5.72
C SER A 123 10.97 -14.93 6.81
N ALA A 124 10.68 -15.42 8.01
CA ALA A 124 11.64 -15.51 9.11
C ALA A 124 12.97 -16.19 8.70
N ASN A 125 12.89 -17.19 7.82
CA ASN A 125 14.05 -17.92 7.31
C ASN A 125 15.04 -16.99 6.58
N LEU A 126 14.55 -16.03 5.80
CA LEU A 126 15.41 -15.11 5.06
C LEU A 126 16.27 -14.24 6.00
N ILE A 127 15.73 -13.89 7.16
CA ILE A 127 16.41 -13.08 8.17
C ILE A 127 17.56 -13.90 8.79
N LYS A 128 17.29 -15.17 9.11
CA LYS A 128 18.30 -16.09 9.65
C LYS A 128 19.42 -16.36 8.65
N GLU A 129 19.08 -16.54 7.37
CA GLU A 129 20.07 -16.70 6.28
C GLU A 129 21.01 -15.49 6.15
N GLN A 130 20.54 -14.30 6.47
CA GLN A 130 21.33 -13.06 6.45
C GLN A 130 22.01 -12.75 7.79
N GLY A 131 21.99 -13.69 8.75
CA GLY A 131 22.64 -13.52 10.07
C GLY A 131 21.98 -12.45 10.95
N LEU A 132 20.72 -12.12 10.69
CA LEU A 132 19.95 -11.15 11.46
C LEU A 132 19.00 -11.85 12.43
N SER A 133 18.62 -11.15 13.49
CA SER A 133 17.62 -11.61 14.46
C SER A 133 16.35 -10.78 14.35
N GLU A 134 15.20 -11.43 14.50
CA GLU A 134 13.86 -10.80 14.45
C GLU A 134 13.65 -9.75 15.55
N THR A 135 14.40 -9.84 16.66
CA THR A 135 14.35 -8.90 17.78
C THR A 135 15.03 -7.57 17.48
N ASN A 136 15.81 -7.47 16.40
CA ASN A 136 16.52 -6.24 16.08
C ASN A 136 15.53 -5.20 15.55
N ALA A 137 15.36 -4.08 16.25
CA ALA A 137 14.48 -2.99 15.80
C ALA A 137 14.83 -2.48 14.38
N LYS A 138 16.08 -2.68 13.92
CA LYS A 138 16.54 -2.35 12.57
C LYS A 138 15.93 -3.22 11.47
N VAL A 139 15.32 -4.37 11.78
CA VAL A 139 14.66 -5.22 10.78
C VAL A 139 13.18 -4.90 10.59
N ILE A 140 12.62 -4.03 11.41
CA ILE A 140 11.21 -3.63 11.36
C ILE A 140 11.10 -2.30 10.63
N GLY A 141 10.31 -2.27 9.55
CA GLY A 141 10.04 -1.04 8.81
C GLY A 141 8.99 -0.16 9.48
N PRO A 142 8.79 1.08 8.99
CA PRO A 142 7.80 2.01 9.55
C PRO A 142 6.36 1.50 9.47
N CYS A 143 6.10 0.52 8.60
CA CYS A 143 4.82 -0.19 8.51
C CYS A 143 4.57 -1.25 9.60
N GLY A 144 5.49 -1.43 10.55
CA GLY A 144 5.42 -2.44 11.62
C GLY A 144 5.72 -3.87 11.15
N LYS A 145 6.11 -4.05 9.88
CA LYS A 145 6.47 -5.35 9.29
C LYS A 145 7.93 -5.37 8.87
N LEU A 146 8.48 -6.57 8.69
CA LEU A 146 9.88 -6.82 8.28
C LEU A 146 10.30 -6.06 7.01
N VAL A 147 11.41 -5.34 7.05
CA VAL A 147 11.86 -4.45 5.95
C VAL A 147 11.96 -5.17 4.60
N CYS A 148 11.19 -4.71 3.61
CA CYS A 148 11.13 -5.33 2.28
C CYS A 148 12.45 -5.27 1.49
N CYS A 149 13.40 -4.43 1.90
CA CYS A 149 14.70 -4.30 1.23
C CYS A 149 15.57 -5.58 1.43
N LEU A 150 15.37 -6.36 2.50
CA LEU A 150 16.07 -7.64 2.69
C LEU A 150 15.75 -8.66 1.58
N ASN A 151 14.54 -8.60 1.03
CA ASN A 151 14.15 -9.45 -0.10
C ASN A 151 14.63 -8.89 -1.45
N TYR A 152 14.96 -7.60 -1.53
CA TYR A 152 15.65 -7.06 -2.71
C TYR A 152 17.11 -7.52 -2.72
N GLU A 153 17.75 -7.48 -1.54
CA GLU A 153 19.16 -7.81 -1.38
C GLU A 153 19.43 -9.31 -1.31
N SER A 154 18.41 -10.15 -1.11
CA SER A 154 18.60 -11.59 -0.87
C SER A 154 19.37 -12.31 -1.97
N ASP A 155 19.20 -11.91 -3.22
CA ASP A 155 19.93 -12.51 -4.33
C ASP A 155 21.40 -12.05 -4.36
N LEU A 156 21.69 -10.82 -3.91
CA LEU A 156 23.06 -10.31 -3.77
C LEU A 156 23.83 -10.98 -2.61
N TYR A 157 23.12 -11.38 -1.55
CA TYR A 157 23.71 -12.14 -0.44
C TYR A 157 24.14 -13.55 -0.86
N LYS A 158 23.35 -14.23 -1.70
CA LYS A 158 23.70 -15.56 -2.21
C LYS A 158 24.98 -15.54 -3.05
N ASP A 159 25.22 -14.45 -3.74
CA ASP A 159 26.40 -14.26 -4.59
C ASP A 159 27.65 -13.80 -3.80
N GLY A 160 27.54 -13.62 -2.47
CA GLY A 160 28.66 -13.23 -1.60
C GLY A 160 29.16 -11.79 -1.81
N LYS A 161 28.36 -10.92 -2.44
CA LYS A 161 28.80 -9.61 -2.95
C LYS A 161 28.35 -8.39 -2.14
N HIS A 162 27.73 -8.54 -0.97
CA HIS A 162 27.19 -7.36 -0.28
C HIS A 162 27.26 -7.36 1.25
N ILE A 163 27.61 -6.18 1.79
CA ILE A 163 27.51 -5.77 3.19
C ILE A 163 26.33 -4.80 3.29
N CYS A 164 25.35 -5.06 4.15
CA CYS A 164 24.18 -4.20 4.34
C CYS A 164 24.57 -2.75 4.69
N CYS A 165 23.90 -1.76 4.09
CA CYS A 165 23.99 -0.36 4.53
C CYS A 165 23.29 -0.20 5.90
N GLY A 166 24.04 -0.34 7.01
CA GLY A 166 23.58 0.00 8.37
C GLY A 166 23.53 -1.16 9.38
N VAL A 167 23.82 -2.39 8.96
CA VAL A 167 24.06 -3.51 9.86
C VAL A 167 25.46 -4.05 9.59
N LYS A 168 26.41 -3.69 10.46
CA LYS A 168 27.72 -4.36 10.47
C LYS A 168 27.45 -5.83 10.78
N GLN A 169 27.59 -6.71 9.79
CA GLN A 169 27.76 -8.12 10.07
C GLN A 169 29.15 -8.27 10.71
N ASN A 170 29.21 -8.93 11.87
CA ASN A 170 30.46 -9.49 12.35
C ASN A 170 30.79 -10.67 11.43
N VAL A 171 31.40 -10.36 10.30
CA VAL A 171 32.08 -11.36 9.48
C VAL A 171 33.34 -11.71 10.26
N ASN A 172 33.31 -12.84 10.97
CA ASN A 172 34.54 -13.44 11.47
C ASN A 172 35.36 -13.87 10.25
N ILE A 173 36.37 -13.06 9.92
CA ILE A 173 37.53 -13.47 9.14
C ILE A 173 38.45 -14.23 10.08
#